data_AF-A0A1Q7RBR7-F1
#
_entry.id   AF-A0A1Q7RBR7-F1
#
_cell.length_a   1.000
_cell.length_b   1.000
_cell.length_c   1.000
_cell.angle_alpha   90.00
_cell.angle_beta   90.00
_cell.angle_gamma   90.00
#
_symmetry.space_group_name_H-M   'P 1'
#
loop_
_entity.id
_entity.type
_entity.pdbx_description
1 polymer ?
#
loop_
_entity_poly.entity_id
_entity_poly.type
_entity_poly.pdbx_seq_one_letter_code
_entity_poly.pdbx_strand_id
1 'polypeptide(L)'
;YHSLREEWTKLGVVFLDMDSALREHPDLVKEYFGTVIPPEDNKFAALNSSVWSGGSFVYVPAGVHVDIPLQAYFRINAQNMGQFERTLIIAEPGSYVHYVEGCTAPTYTSDSLHSAVVEIIVKEGARVRYTTIQNWSKNVYNLVTKRAVAYRDATMEWVDGNLGSKLTMKYPSVYMLEPGAKAEILSIAFAGEGQHQDPGGKVIHAAPHTQSSVVSKSISKSGGRAG
;
A
#
# COMPACT_ATOMS: atom_id res chain seq x y z
N TYR A 1 14.93 11.12 12.79
CA TYR A 1 13.48 10.85 12.70
C TYR A 1 12.65 11.73 13.63
N HIS A 2 12.99 11.90 14.91
CA HIS A 2 12.21 12.76 15.81
C HIS A 2 12.11 14.23 15.34
N SER A 3 13.21 14.81 14.83
CA SER A 3 13.22 16.17 14.27
C SER A 3 12.35 16.33 13.02
N LEU A 4 12.36 15.32 12.13
CA LEU A 4 11.54 15.31 10.91
C LEU A 4 10.05 15.21 11.21
N ARG A 5 9.69 14.46 12.27
CA ARG A 5 8.30 14.35 12.70
C ARG A 5 7.75 15.71 13.16
N GLU A 6 8.54 16.48 13.89
CA GLU A 6 8.16 17.84 14.31
C GLU A 6 8.00 18.79 13.12
N GLU A 7 8.88 18.71 12.12
CA GLU A 7 8.77 19.51 10.89
C GLU A 7 7.49 19.18 10.10
N TRP A 8 7.17 17.90 9.94
CA TRP A 8 5.94 17.45 9.29
C TRP A 8 4.69 17.87 10.06
N THR A 9 4.70 17.77 11.39
CA THR A 9 3.59 18.23 12.23
C THR A 9 3.36 19.73 12.10
N LYS A 10 4.43 20.55 11.97
CA LYS A 10 4.30 22.00 11.70
C LYS A 10 3.63 22.29 10.35
N LEU A 11 3.80 21.41 9.37
CA LEU A 11 3.14 21.48 8.07
C LEU A 11 1.71 20.87 8.08
N GLY A 12 1.24 20.37 9.23
CA GLY A 12 -0.08 19.74 9.36
C GLY A 12 -0.14 18.30 8.84
N VAL A 13 1.00 17.70 8.50
CA VAL A 13 1.07 16.29 8.08
C VAL A 13 0.85 15.40 9.31
N VAL A 14 -0.09 14.46 9.18
CA VAL A 14 -0.31 13.40 10.18
C VAL A 14 0.36 12.14 9.67
N PHE A 15 1.33 11.61 10.41
CA PHE A 15 1.91 10.30 10.14
C PHE A 15 2.00 9.51 11.44
N LEU A 16 1.08 8.56 11.59
CA LEU A 16 0.88 7.75 12.80
C LEU A 16 0.69 6.27 12.40
N ASP A 17 0.78 5.37 13.37
CA ASP A 17 0.17 4.05 13.23
C ASP A 17 -1.36 4.15 13.21
N MET A 18 -2.05 3.19 12.59
CA MET A 18 -3.51 3.24 12.47
C MET A 18 -4.23 3.25 13.82
N ASP A 19 -3.73 2.54 14.83
CA ASP A 19 -4.33 2.48 16.16
C ASP A 19 -4.28 3.84 16.87
N SER A 20 -3.18 4.58 16.72
CA SER A 20 -3.04 5.95 17.22
C SER A 20 -3.88 6.93 16.41
N ALA A 21 -3.92 6.82 15.08
CA ALA A 21 -4.76 7.67 14.24
C ALA A 21 -6.26 7.51 14.54
N LEU A 22 -6.73 6.29 14.80
CA LEU A 22 -8.12 6.04 15.20
C LEU A 22 -8.47 6.72 16.53
N ARG A 23 -7.51 6.80 17.46
CA ARG A 23 -7.69 7.44 18.78
C ARG A 23 -7.58 8.96 18.74
N GLU A 24 -6.62 9.48 17.98
CA GLU A 24 -6.25 10.91 17.97
C GLU A 24 -6.98 11.70 16.88
N HIS A 25 -7.33 11.06 15.76
CA HIS A 25 -8.02 11.67 14.61
C HIS A 25 -9.24 10.85 14.17
N PRO A 26 -10.19 10.54 15.08
CA PRO A 26 -11.32 9.64 14.79
C PRO A 26 -12.20 10.14 13.65
N ASP A 27 -12.38 11.46 13.51
CA ASP A 27 -13.22 12.04 12.46
C ASP A 27 -12.63 11.81 11.05
N LEU A 28 -11.32 12.02 10.89
CA LEU A 28 -10.62 11.75 9.63
C LEU A 28 -10.62 10.26 9.31
N VAL A 29 -10.33 9.41 10.29
CA VAL A 29 -10.35 7.95 10.06
C VAL A 29 -11.75 7.51 9.66
N LYS A 30 -12.79 7.98 10.35
CA LYS A 30 -14.19 7.64 10.04
C LYS A 30 -14.63 8.11 8.65
N GLU A 31 -14.13 9.26 8.18
CA GLU A 31 -14.44 9.78 6.86
C GLU A 31 -13.91 8.87 5.73
N TYR A 32 -12.70 8.33 5.89
CA TYR A 32 -11.98 7.67 4.79
C TYR A 32 -11.86 6.14 4.91
N PHE A 33 -11.94 5.59 6.12
CA PHE A 33 -11.71 4.17 6.37
C PHE A 33 -12.74 3.29 5.64
N GLY A 34 -12.26 2.35 4.83
CA GLY A 34 -13.12 1.41 4.10
C GLY A 34 -13.88 2.03 2.92
N THR A 35 -13.62 3.28 2.56
CA THR A 35 -14.28 3.94 1.42
C THR A 35 -13.76 3.45 0.07
N VAL A 36 -12.51 2.97 0.04
CA VAL A 36 -11.86 2.49 -1.19
C VAL A 36 -11.83 0.97 -1.24
N ILE A 37 -11.55 0.33 -0.11
CA ILE A 37 -11.58 -1.13 0.07
C ILE A 37 -12.53 -1.45 1.23
N PRO A 38 -13.82 -1.59 0.93
CA PRO A 38 -14.81 -1.89 1.95
C PRO A 38 -14.72 -3.37 2.40
N PRO A 39 -15.24 -3.74 3.59
CA PRO A 39 -15.09 -5.10 4.13
C PRO A 39 -15.64 -6.24 3.24
N GLU A 40 -16.56 -5.95 2.35
CA GLU A 40 -17.20 -6.90 1.43
C GLU A 40 -16.41 -7.10 0.13
N ASP A 41 -15.35 -6.32 -0.10
CA ASP A 41 -14.56 -6.33 -1.34
C ASP A 41 -14.08 -7.74 -1.70
N ASN A 42 -13.54 -8.45 -0.71
CA ASN A 42 -13.16 -9.85 -0.81
C ASN A 42 -12.96 -10.48 0.58
N LYS A 43 -12.85 -11.80 0.65
CA LYS A 43 -12.70 -12.53 1.92
C LYS A 43 -11.49 -12.11 2.78
N PHE A 44 -10.39 -11.66 2.17
CA PHE A 44 -9.20 -11.21 2.89
C PHE A 44 -9.33 -9.76 3.36
N ALA A 45 -10.03 -8.91 2.60
CA ALA A 45 -10.44 -7.59 3.05
C ALA A 45 -11.42 -7.70 4.24
N ALA A 46 -12.41 -8.60 4.18
CA ALA A 46 -13.33 -8.87 5.29
C ALA A 46 -12.59 -9.29 6.56
N LEU A 47 -11.65 -10.24 6.43
CA LEU A 47 -10.82 -10.69 7.53
C LEU A 47 -9.98 -9.54 8.09
N ASN A 48 -9.25 -8.81 7.24
CA ASN A 48 -8.46 -7.65 7.65
C ASN A 48 -9.34 -6.61 8.38
N SER A 49 -10.45 -6.19 7.79
CA SER A 49 -11.36 -5.21 8.41
C SER A 49 -11.90 -5.66 9.78
N SER A 50 -12.00 -6.97 10.04
CA SER A 50 -12.49 -7.51 11.31
C SER A 50 -11.41 -7.57 12.39
N VAL A 51 -10.15 -7.82 12.03
CA VAL A 51 -9.06 -8.14 12.99
C VAL A 51 -7.78 -7.36 12.75
N TRP A 52 -7.83 -6.26 11.99
CA TRP A 52 -6.64 -5.47 11.69
C TRP A 52 -5.97 -5.00 12.98
N SER A 53 -4.64 -4.97 12.95
CA SER A 53 -3.82 -4.46 14.04
C SER A 53 -2.56 -3.88 13.44
N GLY A 54 -2.26 -2.63 13.79
CA GLY A 54 -1.17 -1.88 13.18
C GLY A 54 -1.44 -1.44 11.75
N GLY A 55 -0.37 -1.03 11.08
CA GLY A 55 -0.40 -0.35 9.78
C GLY A 55 -0.10 1.14 9.92
N SER A 56 -0.39 1.95 8.90
CA SER A 56 -0.07 3.37 8.89
C SER A 56 -1.23 4.26 8.48
N PHE A 57 -1.37 5.39 9.14
CA PHE A 57 -2.23 6.49 8.72
C PHE A 57 -1.38 7.66 8.27
N VAL A 58 -1.62 8.15 7.06
CA VAL A 58 -0.97 9.33 6.51
C VAL A 58 -2.04 10.31 6.01
N TYR A 59 -1.99 11.55 6.48
CA TYR A 59 -2.78 12.65 5.94
C TYR A 59 -1.84 13.80 5.58
N VAL A 60 -1.91 14.28 4.34
CA VAL A 60 -1.08 15.37 3.82
C VAL A 60 -2.00 16.52 3.40
N PRO A 61 -1.91 17.69 4.05
CA PRO A 61 -2.78 18.84 3.76
C PRO A 61 -2.58 19.42 2.35
N ALA A 62 -3.57 20.21 1.91
CA ALA A 62 -3.55 20.82 0.59
C ALA A 62 -2.30 21.69 0.37
N GLY A 63 -1.67 21.54 -0.80
CA GLY A 63 -0.45 22.25 -1.18
C GLY A 63 0.82 21.87 -0.43
N VAL A 64 0.76 20.91 0.51
CA VAL A 64 1.94 20.47 1.27
C VAL A 64 2.72 19.42 0.49
N HIS A 65 4.03 19.64 0.34
CA HIS A 65 4.96 18.70 -0.28
C HIS A 65 5.87 18.08 0.78
N VAL A 66 5.82 16.76 0.90
CA VAL A 66 6.68 15.98 1.79
C VAL A 66 7.86 15.45 0.98
N ASP A 67 8.96 16.22 0.94
CA ASP A 67 10.12 15.94 0.10
C ASP A 67 10.95 14.73 0.60
N ILE A 68 10.94 14.49 1.91
CA ILE A 68 11.64 13.36 2.52
C ILE A 68 10.65 12.19 2.64
N PRO A 69 10.93 11.02 2.05
CA PRO A 69 10.00 9.91 2.07
C PRO A 69 9.60 9.48 3.49
N LEU A 70 8.30 9.28 3.70
CA LEU A 70 7.77 8.68 4.92
C LEU A 70 8.09 7.19 4.90
N GLN A 71 8.81 6.70 5.90
CA GLN A 71 9.21 5.29 5.96
C GLN A 71 8.47 4.59 7.11
N ALA A 72 7.71 3.55 6.77
CA ALA A 72 7.16 2.61 7.74
C ALA A 72 7.90 1.29 7.63
N TYR A 73 8.37 0.78 8.76
CA TYR A 73 9.04 -0.52 8.82
C TYR A 73 8.23 -1.46 9.70
N PHE A 74 7.67 -2.51 9.11
CA PHE A 74 6.94 -3.53 9.84
C PHE A 74 7.85 -4.73 10.09
N ARG A 75 8.12 -5.01 11.38
CA ARG A 75 8.93 -6.16 11.80
C ARG A 75 8.02 -7.21 12.43
N ILE A 76 7.96 -8.40 11.82
CA ILE A 76 7.25 -9.54 12.41
C ILE A 76 8.01 -9.98 13.67
N ASN A 77 7.33 -9.95 14.83
CA ASN A 77 7.93 -10.30 16.13
C ASN A 77 7.31 -11.53 16.80
N ALA A 78 6.26 -12.16 16.25
CA ALA A 78 5.56 -13.26 16.92
C ALA A 78 5.37 -14.50 16.02
N GLN A 79 5.73 -15.67 16.55
CA GLN A 79 5.41 -16.97 15.95
C GLN A 79 3.88 -17.15 15.87
N ASN A 80 3.38 -17.67 14.75
CA ASN A 80 1.97 -18.03 14.53
C ASN A 80 0.94 -16.88 14.48
N MET A 81 1.36 -15.62 14.33
CA MET A 81 0.41 -14.50 14.14
C MET A 81 0.25 -14.14 12.66
N GLY A 82 -0.98 -14.12 12.17
CA GLY A 82 -1.29 -13.47 10.90
C GLY A 82 -1.07 -11.96 11.01
N GLN A 83 -0.45 -11.35 10.00
CA GLN A 83 -0.28 -9.89 9.93
C GLN A 83 -1.43 -9.30 9.12
N PHE A 84 -2.26 -8.51 9.78
CA PHE A 84 -3.43 -7.85 9.21
C PHE A 84 -3.26 -6.33 9.31
N GLU A 85 -2.21 -5.80 8.70
CA GLU A 85 -1.98 -4.36 8.70
C GLU A 85 -2.97 -3.65 7.79
N ARG A 86 -3.36 -2.43 8.16
CA ARG A 86 -4.15 -1.56 7.30
C ARG A 86 -3.44 -0.24 7.12
N THR A 87 -3.26 0.20 5.88
CA THR A 87 -2.65 1.49 5.58
C THR A 87 -3.66 2.38 4.88
N LEU A 88 -3.82 3.61 5.40
CA LEU A 88 -4.74 4.61 4.87
C LEU A 88 -3.96 5.90 4.62
N ILE A 89 -3.91 6.34 3.35
CA ILE A 89 -3.18 7.53 2.92
C ILE A 89 -4.15 8.50 2.23
N ILE A 90 -4.21 9.72 2.71
CA ILE A 90 -4.99 10.82 2.12
C ILE A 90 -4.02 11.92 1.71
N ALA A 91 -4.03 12.24 0.42
CA ALA A 91 -3.28 13.35 -0.15
C ALA A 91 -4.28 14.41 -0.65
N GLU A 92 -4.40 15.51 0.09
CA GLU A 92 -5.30 16.62 -0.22
C GLU A 92 -4.84 17.42 -1.45
N PRO A 93 -5.69 18.31 -2.01
CA PRO A 93 -5.42 18.94 -3.29
C PRO A 93 -4.02 19.57 -3.42
N GLY A 94 -3.34 19.26 -4.53
CA GLY A 94 -1.99 19.77 -4.81
C GLY A 94 -0.90 19.32 -3.84
N SER A 95 -1.15 18.32 -2.99
CA SER A 95 -0.14 17.79 -2.08
C SER A 95 0.77 16.74 -2.72
N TYR A 96 1.92 16.48 -2.11
CA TYR A 96 2.84 15.43 -2.53
C TYR A 96 3.36 14.60 -1.36
N VAL A 97 3.38 13.28 -1.52
CA VAL A 97 4.04 12.37 -0.59
C VAL A 97 4.64 11.15 -1.27
N HIS A 98 5.85 10.79 -0.83
CA HIS A 98 6.45 9.49 -1.11
C HIS A 98 6.41 8.65 0.17
N TYR A 99 5.62 7.59 0.17
CA TYR A 99 5.55 6.61 1.25
C TYR A 99 6.33 5.35 0.87
N VAL A 100 7.15 4.85 1.78
CA VAL A 100 7.96 3.65 1.61
C VAL A 100 7.60 2.64 2.70
N GLU A 101 7.18 1.46 2.27
CA GLU A 101 6.88 0.31 3.12
C GLU A 101 7.97 -0.76 2.95
N GLY A 102 8.61 -1.12 4.07
CA GLY A 102 9.53 -2.24 4.12
C GLY A 102 8.99 -3.34 5.03
N CYS A 103 8.95 -4.58 4.52
CA CYS A 103 8.61 -5.76 5.30
C CYS A 103 9.73 -6.80 5.20
N THR A 104 10.30 -7.16 6.35
CA THR A 104 11.25 -8.28 6.47
C THR A 104 10.77 -9.24 7.55
N ALA A 105 10.67 -10.52 7.23
CA ALA A 105 10.34 -11.56 8.19
C ALA A 105 11.58 -12.41 8.54
N PRO A 106 11.86 -12.68 9.82
CA PRO A 106 12.73 -13.78 10.22
C PRO A 106 12.20 -15.12 9.71
N THR A 107 13.07 -16.09 9.47
CA THR A 107 12.68 -17.44 9.08
C THR A 107 11.96 -18.13 10.23
N TYR A 108 10.64 -18.34 10.12
CA TYR A 108 9.86 -19.10 11.10
C TYR A 108 9.55 -20.52 10.60
N THR A 109 9.26 -21.43 11.52
CA THR A 109 9.04 -22.86 11.27
C THR A 109 7.63 -23.22 10.77
N SER A 110 6.65 -22.31 10.91
CA SER A 110 5.24 -22.52 10.59
C SER A 110 4.74 -21.58 9.50
N ASP A 111 3.85 -22.04 8.63
CA ASP A 111 3.21 -21.21 7.60
C ASP A 111 2.52 -19.98 8.23
N SER A 112 2.67 -18.80 7.62
CA SER A 112 2.13 -17.53 8.14
C SER A 112 1.36 -16.78 7.06
N LEU A 113 0.27 -16.11 7.44
CA LEU A 113 -0.56 -15.30 6.53
C LEU A 113 -0.26 -13.81 6.73
N HIS A 114 0.10 -13.12 5.65
CA HIS A 114 0.13 -11.68 5.56
C HIS A 114 -1.02 -11.22 4.66
N SER A 115 -1.96 -10.49 5.24
CA SER A 115 -3.18 -10.02 4.57
C SER A 115 -3.38 -8.53 4.87
N ALA A 116 -2.63 -7.70 4.16
CA ALA A 116 -2.72 -6.25 4.27
C ALA A 116 -3.85 -5.66 3.42
N VAL A 117 -4.38 -4.53 3.88
CA VAL A 117 -5.27 -3.66 3.10
C VAL A 117 -4.64 -2.27 3.00
N VAL A 118 -4.53 -1.73 1.79
CA VAL A 118 -3.96 -0.40 1.55
C VAL A 118 -4.95 0.44 0.74
N GLU A 119 -5.43 1.52 1.35
CA GLU A 119 -6.34 2.50 0.78
C GLU A 119 -5.60 3.82 0.57
N ILE A 120 -5.64 4.35 -0.65
CA ILE A 120 -5.02 5.65 -0.97
C ILE A 120 -6.02 6.54 -1.68
N ILE A 121 -6.20 7.76 -1.18
CA ILE A 121 -7.07 8.78 -1.75
C ILE A 121 -6.18 9.92 -2.24
N VAL A 122 -6.10 10.12 -3.56
CA VAL A 122 -5.28 11.16 -4.19
C VAL A 122 -6.20 12.23 -4.79
N LYS A 123 -6.35 13.35 -4.09
CA LYS A 123 -7.26 14.46 -4.47
C LYS A 123 -6.68 15.27 -5.64
N GLU A 124 -7.44 16.29 -6.07
CA GLU A 124 -7.15 17.10 -7.25
C GLU A 124 -5.70 17.61 -7.29
N GLY A 125 -4.98 17.31 -8.37
CA GLY A 125 -3.59 17.72 -8.58
C GLY A 125 -2.57 17.16 -7.59
N ALA A 126 -2.98 16.31 -6.66
CA ALA A 126 -2.08 15.70 -5.69
C ALA A 126 -1.28 14.54 -6.31
N ARG A 127 -0.15 14.21 -5.71
CA ARG A 127 0.71 13.10 -6.15
C ARG A 127 1.12 12.21 -4.99
N VAL A 128 0.85 10.92 -5.11
CA VAL A 128 1.30 9.90 -4.17
C VAL A 128 2.19 8.90 -4.88
N ARG A 129 3.41 8.73 -4.36
CA ARG A 129 4.27 7.60 -4.69
C ARG A 129 4.28 6.64 -3.52
N TYR A 130 3.93 5.39 -3.78
CA TYR A 130 3.95 4.34 -2.79
C TYR A 130 4.92 3.26 -3.23
N THR A 131 6.00 3.08 -2.48
CA THR A 131 7.07 2.12 -2.77
C THR A 131 7.06 0.99 -1.76
N THR A 132 7.04 -0.25 -2.24
CA THR A 132 7.18 -1.43 -1.38
C THR A 132 8.31 -2.32 -1.82
N ILE A 133 9.11 -2.75 -0.85
CA ILE A 133 10.07 -3.83 -1.04
C ILE A 133 9.75 -4.90 0.00
N GLN A 134 9.27 -6.02 -0.49
CA GLN A 134 8.90 -7.16 0.35
C GLN A 134 9.92 -8.26 0.15
N ASN A 135 10.48 -8.76 1.25
CA ASN A 135 11.35 -9.93 1.26
C ASN A 135 10.89 -10.88 2.37
N TRP A 136 9.97 -11.77 2.00
CA TRP A 136 9.33 -12.69 2.92
C TRP A 136 10.08 -14.02 3.03
N SER A 137 9.94 -14.70 4.17
CA SER A 137 10.34 -16.10 4.26
C SER A 137 9.45 -16.98 3.36
N LYS A 138 9.98 -18.12 2.90
CA LYS A 138 9.32 -19.00 1.90
C LYS A 138 8.05 -19.72 2.40
N ASN A 139 7.66 -19.53 3.65
CA ASN A 139 6.47 -20.07 4.31
C ASN A 139 5.34 -19.03 4.46
N VAL A 140 5.51 -17.82 3.92
CA VAL A 140 4.49 -16.75 4.00
C VAL A 140 3.54 -16.81 2.82
N TYR A 141 2.23 -16.71 3.09
CA TYR A 141 1.21 -16.37 2.09
C TYR A 141 0.98 -14.87 2.13
N ASN A 142 1.24 -14.19 1.01
CA ASN A 142 1.14 -12.75 0.86
C ASN A 142 -0.10 -12.41 0.02
N LEU A 143 -1.23 -12.17 0.68
CA LEU A 143 -2.55 -12.04 0.07
C LEU A 143 -3.11 -10.64 0.34
N VAL A 144 -2.71 -9.68 -0.48
CA VAL A 144 -2.84 -8.25 -0.17
C VAL A 144 -3.81 -7.55 -1.12
N THR A 145 -4.66 -6.68 -0.56
CA THR A 145 -5.54 -5.81 -1.36
C THR A 145 -5.03 -4.37 -1.27
N LYS A 146 -4.51 -3.82 -2.38
CA LYS A 146 -4.10 -2.40 -2.47
C LYS A 146 -4.93 -1.69 -3.54
N ARG A 147 -5.51 -0.54 -3.21
CA ARG A 147 -6.29 0.26 -4.15
C ARG A 147 -6.17 1.74 -3.82
N ALA A 148 -5.96 2.51 -4.87
CA ALA A 148 -6.00 3.95 -4.84
C ALA A 148 -7.20 4.47 -5.65
N VAL A 149 -7.75 5.59 -5.23
CA VAL A 149 -8.62 6.45 -6.04
C VAL A 149 -7.87 7.73 -6.38
N ALA A 150 -7.88 8.12 -7.65
CA ALA A 150 -7.22 9.31 -8.16
C ALA A 150 -8.26 10.24 -8.80
N TYR A 151 -8.31 11.47 -8.32
CA TYR A 151 -9.21 12.53 -8.78
C TYR A 151 -8.56 13.42 -9.85
N ARG A 152 -9.16 14.57 -10.17
CA ARG A 152 -8.75 15.40 -11.31
C ARG A 152 -7.26 15.72 -11.29
N ASP A 153 -6.57 15.49 -12.40
CA ASP A 153 -5.13 15.75 -12.56
C ASP A 153 -4.22 15.10 -11.48
N ALA A 154 -4.75 14.19 -10.66
CA ALA A 154 -4.02 13.49 -9.63
C ALA A 154 -3.07 12.45 -10.23
N THR A 155 -1.95 12.18 -9.56
CA THR A 155 -0.98 11.15 -10.00
C THR A 155 -0.75 10.12 -8.89
N MET A 156 -1.04 8.86 -9.19
CA MET A 156 -0.76 7.73 -8.28
C MET A 156 0.31 6.83 -8.88
N GLU A 157 1.37 6.54 -8.10
CA GLU A 157 2.48 5.68 -8.51
C GLU A 157 2.65 4.52 -7.53
N TRP A 158 2.48 3.29 -8.00
CA TRP A 158 2.83 2.07 -7.29
C TRP A 158 4.21 1.58 -7.76
N VAL A 159 5.15 1.40 -6.83
CA VAL A 159 6.49 0.88 -7.11
C VAL A 159 6.75 -0.33 -6.22
N ASP A 160 6.74 -1.52 -6.80
CA ASP A 160 6.71 -2.78 -6.05
C ASP A 160 7.88 -3.71 -6.38
N GLY A 161 8.55 -4.20 -5.35
CA GLY A 161 9.51 -5.30 -5.40
C GLY A 161 9.00 -6.50 -4.60
N ASN A 162 8.66 -7.59 -5.29
CA ASN A 162 8.08 -8.80 -4.72
C ASN A 162 9.12 -9.91 -4.64
N LEU A 163 9.71 -10.13 -3.46
CA LEU A 163 10.72 -11.14 -3.19
C LEU A 163 10.29 -12.05 -2.03
N GLY A 164 10.68 -13.32 -2.07
CA GLY A 164 10.31 -14.27 -1.02
C GLY A 164 8.85 -14.72 -1.11
N SER A 165 8.28 -15.22 -0.01
CA SER A 165 6.93 -15.82 0.10
C SER A 165 6.78 -17.20 -0.57
N LYS A 166 5.84 -18.00 -0.04
CA LYS A 166 5.38 -19.25 -0.67
C LYS A 166 4.48 -18.93 -1.85
N LEU A 167 3.51 -18.06 -1.59
CA LEU A 167 2.53 -17.60 -2.57
C LEU A 167 2.29 -16.11 -2.36
N THR A 168 2.36 -15.34 -3.43
CA THR A 168 1.91 -13.94 -3.47
C THR A 168 0.75 -13.82 -4.43
N MET A 169 -0.31 -13.13 -4.01
CA MET A 169 -1.38 -12.67 -4.87
C MET A 169 -1.66 -11.21 -4.54
N LYS A 170 -1.36 -10.31 -5.47
CA LYS A 170 -1.49 -8.86 -5.23
C LYS A 170 -1.72 -8.12 -6.56
N TYR A 171 -2.74 -7.27 -6.58
CA TYR A 171 -3.09 -6.46 -7.76
C TYR A 171 -3.31 -5.00 -7.34
N PRO A 172 -2.24 -4.21 -7.10
CA PRO A 172 -2.39 -2.80 -6.79
C PRO A 172 -3.22 -2.12 -7.87
N SER A 173 -4.26 -1.43 -7.42
CA SER A 173 -5.29 -0.89 -8.29
C SER A 173 -5.28 0.64 -8.25
N VAL A 174 -5.54 1.29 -9.38
CA VAL A 174 -5.82 2.74 -9.43
C VAL A 174 -7.14 2.98 -10.15
N TYR A 175 -8.08 3.61 -9.46
CA TYR A 175 -9.36 4.01 -10.03
C TYR A 175 -9.28 5.51 -10.32
N MET A 176 -9.21 5.86 -11.60
CA MET A 176 -9.09 7.24 -12.07
C MET A 176 -10.49 7.79 -12.34
N LEU A 177 -11.03 8.51 -11.35
CA LEU A 177 -12.45 8.87 -11.26
C LEU A 177 -12.78 10.21 -11.92
N GLU A 178 -11.77 11.03 -12.20
CA GLU A 178 -11.95 12.36 -12.76
C GLU A 178 -10.92 12.68 -13.87
N PRO A 179 -11.18 13.71 -14.70
CA PRO A 179 -10.36 13.97 -15.88
C PRO A 179 -8.89 14.24 -15.56
N GLY A 180 -8.00 13.81 -16.46
CA GLY A 180 -6.56 14.10 -16.36
C GLY A 180 -5.79 13.27 -15.32
N ALA A 181 -6.47 12.43 -14.52
CA ALA A 181 -5.83 11.55 -13.55
C ALA A 181 -4.85 10.57 -14.22
N LYS A 182 -3.76 10.24 -13.52
CA LYS A 182 -2.66 9.42 -14.00
C LYS A 182 -2.34 8.27 -13.03
N ALA A 183 -2.05 7.11 -13.59
CA ALA A 183 -1.66 5.92 -12.86
C ALA A 183 -0.34 5.35 -13.40
N GLU A 184 0.64 5.14 -12.54
CA GLU A 184 1.86 4.41 -12.86
C GLU A 184 1.99 3.19 -11.96
N ILE A 185 2.28 2.03 -12.55
CA ILE A 185 2.54 0.79 -11.82
C ILE A 185 3.85 0.22 -12.34
N LEU A 186 4.86 0.17 -11.48
CA LEU A 186 6.11 -0.54 -11.71
C LEU A 186 6.17 -1.72 -10.74
N SER A 187 6.20 -2.94 -11.27
CA SER A 187 6.28 -4.17 -10.47
C SER A 187 7.45 -5.03 -10.92
N ILE A 188 8.24 -5.52 -9.97
CA ILE A 188 9.26 -6.52 -10.18
C ILE A 188 8.96 -7.72 -9.28
N ALA A 189 9.05 -8.93 -9.82
CA ALA A 189 8.80 -10.16 -9.08
C ALA A 189 9.91 -11.20 -9.31
N PHE A 190 10.32 -11.88 -8.25
CA PHE A 190 11.25 -12.99 -8.32
C PHE A 190 10.66 -14.24 -7.65
N ALA A 191 10.58 -15.34 -8.38
CA ALA A 191 10.15 -16.64 -7.89
C ALA A 191 11.30 -17.66 -7.98
N GLY A 192 11.79 -18.12 -6.84
CA GLY A 192 12.68 -19.27 -6.74
C GLY A 192 11.94 -20.59 -6.51
N GLU A 193 12.69 -21.64 -6.21
CA GLU A 193 12.15 -22.97 -5.91
C GLU A 193 11.06 -22.93 -4.84
N GLY A 194 9.91 -23.56 -5.16
CA GLY A 194 8.75 -23.68 -4.28
C GLY A 194 7.86 -22.44 -4.17
N GLN A 195 8.17 -21.37 -4.92
CA GLN A 195 7.46 -20.09 -4.84
C GLN A 195 6.51 -19.88 -6.01
N HIS A 196 5.36 -19.25 -5.73
CA HIS A 196 4.39 -18.79 -6.71
C HIS A 196 4.09 -17.30 -6.53
N GLN A 197 4.61 -16.46 -7.42
CA GLN A 197 4.30 -15.04 -7.47
C GLN A 197 3.20 -14.81 -8.52
N ASP A 198 2.07 -14.26 -8.09
CA ASP A 198 1.00 -13.75 -8.95
C ASP A 198 0.76 -12.25 -8.66
N PRO A 199 1.74 -11.36 -8.98
CA PRO A 199 1.56 -9.93 -8.91
C PRO A 199 1.02 -9.40 -10.24
N GLY A 200 0.06 -8.50 -10.18
CA GLY A 200 -0.39 -7.76 -11.35
C GLY A 200 -0.56 -6.27 -11.04
N GLY A 201 -1.24 -5.58 -11.94
CA GLY A 201 -1.71 -4.21 -11.74
C GLY A 201 -3.07 -4.06 -12.38
N LYS A 202 -3.94 -3.24 -11.79
CA LYS A 202 -5.28 -2.98 -12.33
C LYS A 202 -5.50 -1.48 -12.41
N VAL A 203 -5.84 -0.98 -13.60
CA VAL A 203 -6.13 0.44 -13.78
C VAL A 203 -7.53 0.60 -14.37
N ILE A 204 -8.36 1.40 -13.72
CA ILE A 204 -9.72 1.72 -14.16
C ILE A 204 -9.76 3.16 -14.63
N HIS A 205 -9.95 3.34 -15.94
CA HIS A 205 -10.18 4.64 -16.56
C HIS A 205 -11.68 4.96 -16.52
N ALA A 206 -12.12 5.73 -15.51
CA ALA A 206 -13.53 6.10 -15.34
C ALA A 206 -13.85 7.54 -15.80
N ALA A 207 -12.87 8.26 -16.34
CA ALA A 207 -12.98 9.65 -16.78
C ALA A 207 -12.13 9.94 -18.04
N PRO A 208 -12.44 10.99 -18.82
CA PRO A 208 -11.70 11.34 -20.03
C PRO A 208 -10.28 11.85 -19.72
N HIS A 209 -9.39 11.75 -20.70
CA HIS A 209 -8.00 12.23 -20.61
C HIS A 209 -7.16 11.59 -19.48
N THR A 210 -7.59 10.45 -18.96
CA THR A 210 -6.83 9.66 -18.00
C THR A 210 -5.72 8.88 -18.70
N GLN A 211 -4.57 8.71 -18.03
CA GLN A 211 -3.40 8.05 -18.59
C GLN A 211 -2.87 6.97 -17.64
N SER A 212 -2.36 5.88 -18.20
CA SER A 212 -1.74 4.84 -17.38
C SER A 212 -0.50 4.22 -18.02
N SER A 213 0.43 3.81 -17.16
CA SER A 213 1.61 3.04 -17.52
C SER A 213 1.76 1.87 -16.55
N VAL A 214 1.84 0.65 -17.09
CA VAL A 214 2.03 -0.56 -16.29
C VAL A 214 3.26 -1.29 -16.83
N VAL A 215 4.30 -1.35 -16.01
CA VAL A 215 5.55 -2.05 -16.30
C VAL A 215 5.71 -3.18 -15.30
N SER A 216 5.60 -4.42 -15.78
CA SER A 216 5.84 -5.62 -14.96
C SER A 216 7.09 -6.35 -15.44
N LYS A 217 7.95 -6.77 -14.52
CA LYS A 217 9.13 -7.60 -14.78
C LYS A 217 9.13 -8.80 -13.85
N SER A 218 8.86 -9.98 -14.42
CA SER A 218 8.82 -11.24 -13.67
C SER A 218 10.05 -12.09 -13.97
N ILE A 219 10.65 -12.67 -12.93
CA ILE A 219 11.86 -13.49 -12.99
C ILE A 219 11.56 -14.84 -12.31
N SER A 220 11.57 -15.91 -13.11
CA SER A 220 11.41 -17.28 -12.63
C SER A 220 12.75 -18.01 -12.62
N LYS A 221 13.07 -18.69 -11.51
CA LYS A 221 14.30 -19.48 -11.34
C LYS A 221 13.99 -20.78 -10.59
N SER A 222 14.69 -21.86 -10.97
CA SER A 222 14.65 -23.15 -10.25
C SER A 222 13.23 -23.69 -10.02
N GLY A 223 12.36 -23.61 -11.04
CA GLY A 223 10.98 -24.10 -10.97
C GLY A 223 9.98 -23.16 -10.28
N GLY A 224 10.40 -21.98 -9.84
CA GLY A 224 9.48 -20.95 -9.34
C GLY A 224 8.56 -20.39 -10.43
N ARG A 225 7.30 -20.11 -10.10
CA ARG A 225 6.30 -19.53 -11.00
C ARG A 225 6.13 -18.03 -10.71
N ALA A 226 6.39 -17.18 -11.70
CA ALA A 226 6.09 -15.75 -11.62
C ALA A 226 5.22 -15.34 -12.83
N GLY A 227 3.99 -14.90 -12.56
CA GLY A 227 3.04 -14.35 -13.53
C GLY A 227 3.20 -12.85 -13.77
#